data_AF-A0A7W7T9R1-F1
#
_entry.id   AF-A0A7W7T9R1-F1
#
_cell.length_a   1.000
_cell.length_b   1.000
_cell.length_c   1.000
_cell.angle_alpha   90.00
_cell.angle_beta   90.00
_cell.angle_gamma   90.00
#
_symmetry.space_group_name_H-M   'P 1'
#
loop_
_entity.id
_entity.type
_entity.pdbx_description
1 polymer ?
#
loop_
_entity_poly.entity_id
_entity_poly.type
_entity_poly.pdbx_seq_one_letter_code
_entity_poly.pdbx_strand_id
1 'polypeptide(L)'
;MLRDAGRSVDLITGDVRPAVPAFGQLVPREPVTVASAGSGPRWRVASRKIGDGELVVGVGQADVDDAVGDLRRTFLLISACALVLMAVTGYVLVRRSTRPLEEVEAIAAGDLSQRVPVRVPGSEVGNLATALNTMLGQIESAFEARATSERQARGSEVRMRRFVADASHELRTPLTSIRGYAELFRQGATPAVRKLAAQ
;
A
#
# COMPACT_ATOMS: atom_id res chain seq x y z
N MET A 1 28.35 1.38 -62.37
CA MET A 1 28.90 2.52 -63.14
C MET A 1 30.40 2.32 -63.32
N LEU A 2 30.91 2.47 -64.55
CA LEU A 2 32.36 2.44 -64.87
C LEU A 2 32.80 3.85 -65.27
N ARG A 3 33.86 4.39 -64.66
CA ARG A 3 34.38 5.76 -64.90
C ARG A 3 35.85 5.74 -65.29
N ASP A 4 36.23 6.54 -66.29
CA ASP A 4 37.61 6.88 -66.67
C ASP A 4 37.69 8.41 -66.88
N ALA A 5 38.89 9.01 -66.94
CA ALA A 5 39.24 10.44 -66.90
C ALA A 5 38.58 11.35 -67.98
N GLY A 6 37.24 11.34 -68.06
CA GLY A 6 36.41 12.06 -69.03
C GLY A 6 35.19 11.29 -69.53
N ARG A 7 35.01 9.99 -69.21
CA ARG A 7 33.86 9.18 -69.67
C ARG A 7 33.29 8.30 -68.56
N SER A 8 31.97 8.33 -68.39
CA SER A 8 31.26 7.42 -67.49
C SER A 8 30.25 6.57 -68.25
N VAL A 9 30.35 5.25 -68.12
CA VAL A 9 29.34 4.30 -68.59
C VAL A 9 28.51 3.90 -67.39
N ASP A 10 27.24 4.27 -67.42
CA ASP A 10 26.31 4.01 -66.34
C ASP A 10 25.43 2.82 -66.71
N LEU A 11 25.58 1.73 -65.95
CA LEU A 11 24.72 0.56 -66.02
C LEU A 11 23.86 0.62 -64.76
N ILE A 12 22.80 1.41 -64.81
CA ILE A 12 21.82 1.52 -63.73
C ILE A 12 20.59 0.72 -64.14
N THR A 13 20.19 -0.21 -63.28
CA THR A 13 18.89 -0.86 -63.34
C THR A 13 17.95 -0.08 -62.40
N GLY A 14 17.13 0.82 -62.95
CA GLY A 14 16.13 1.62 -62.21
C GLY A 14 16.22 3.14 -62.41
N ASP A 15 15.18 3.87 -61.99
CA ASP A 15 15.06 5.33 -62.17
C ASP A 15 15.78 6.15 -61.10
N VAL A 16 16.00 5.57 -59.91
CA VAL A 16 16.65 6.27 -58.78
C VAL A 16 18.14 6.00 -58.81
N ARG A 17 18.94 7.07 -58.71
CA ARG A 17 20.40 6.99 -58.78
C ARG A 17 21.05 7.29 -57.43
N PRO A 18 22.13 6.60 -57.05
CA PRO A 18 22.96 7.00 -55.92
C PRO A 18 23.66 8.34 -56.19
N ALA A 19 23.77 9.18 -55.17
CA ALA A 19 24.62 10.38 -55.18
C ALA A 19 26.08 9.96 -54.96
N VAL A 20 26.68 9.36 -55.98
CA VAL A 20 28.06 8.86 -55.90
C VAL A 20 29.05 10.04 -55.87
N PRO A 21 30.02 10.06 -54.94
CA PRO A 21 31.10 11.05 -54.91
C PRO A 21 31.91 11.14 -56.21
N ALA A 22 32.75 12.18 -56.32
CA ALA A 22 33.59 12.37 -57.49
C ALA A 22 34.62 11.23 -57.63
N PHE A 23 35.10 11.01 -58.85
CA PHE A 23 36.10 9.97 -59.17
C PHE A 23 37.31 10.06 -58.24
N GLY A 24 37.74 8.93 -57.69
CA GLY A 24 38.91 8.85 -56.80
C GLY A 24 38.69 9.32 -55.35
N GLN A 25 37.48 9.78 -54.99
CA GLN A 25 37.14 10.11 -53.60
C GLN A 25 36.67 8.90 -52.77
N LEU A 26 36.31 7.79 -53.42
CA LEU A 26 35.96 6.56 -52.74
C LEU A 26 37.21 5.75 -52.43
N VAL A 27 37.32 5.29 -51.19
CA VAL A 27 38.37 4.34 -50.80
C VAL A 27 38.05 2.99 -51.44
N PRO A 28 38.95 2.42 -52.27
CA PRO A 28 38.69 1.16 -52.94
C PRO A 28 38.40 0.04 -51.95
N ARG A 29 37.36 -0.75 -52.22
CA ARG A 29 36.88 -1.89 -51.42
C ARG A 29 36.27 -1.53 -50.05
N GLU A 30 36.12 -0.24 -49.73
CA GLU A 30 35.42 0.18 -48.52
C GLU A 30 33.97 0.57 -48.85
N PRO A 31 32.96 -0.13 -48.29
CA PRO A 31 31.57 0.17 -48.56
C PRO A 31 31.10 1.40 -47.77
N VAL A 32 30.61 2.41 -48.47
CA VAL A 32 30.09 3.66 -47.90
C VAL A 32 28.59 3.77 -48.17
N THR A 33 27.85 4.33 -47.22
CA THR A 33 26.43 4.64 -47.42
C THR A 33 26.29 6.07 -47.93
N VAL A 34 25.66 6.24 -49.09
CA VAL A 34 25.42 7.53 -49.76
C VAL A 34 23.93 7.77 -49.93
N ALA A 35 23.53 9.04 -50.02
CA ALA A 35 22.15 9.41 -50.32
C ALA A 35 21.79 9.08 -51.79
N SER A 36 20.50 9.12 -52.11
CA SER A 36 20.05 9.19 -53.50
C SER A 36 20.36 10.58 -54.09
N ALA A 37 20.58 10.66 -55.41
CA ALA A 37 20.81 11.92 -56.13
C ALA A 37 19.55 12.83 -56.18
N GLY A 38 18.39 12.28 -55.82
CA GLY A 38 17.13 12.99 -55.57
C GLY A 38 16.44 12.40 -54.33
N SER A 39 15.11 12.47 -54.26
CA SER A 39 14.37 11.76 -53.21
C SER A 39 14.40 10.26 -53.46
N GLY A 40 14.90 9.48 -52.49
CA GLY A 40 15.01 8.04 -52.63
C GLY A 40 15.70 7.38 -51.44
N PRO A 41 15.82 6.04 -51.45
CA PRO A 41 16.46 5.30 -50.38
C PRO A 41 17.96 5.63 -50.29
N ARG A 42 18.57 5.29 -49.15
CA ARG A 42 20.04 5.31 -49.05
C ARG A 42 20.63 4.17 -49.87
N TRP A 43 21.83 4.36 -50.36
CA TRP A 43 22.55 3.38 -51.16
C TRP A 43 23.82 2.97 -50.46
N ARG A 44 24.12 1.67 -50.45
CA ARG A 44 25.43 1.18 -50.04
C ARG A 44 26.27 0.96 -51.28
N VAL A 45 27.31 1.77 -51.44
CA VAL A 45 28.19 1.78 -52.62
C VAL A 45 29.59 1.30 -52.24
N ALA A 46 30.23 0.56 -53.13
CA ALA A 46 31.63 0.18 -53.02
C ALA A 46 32.31 0.39 -54.37
N SER A 47 33.57 0.84 -54.34
CA SER A 47 34.36 1.04 -55.56
C SER A 47 35.52 0.05 -55.67
N ARG A 48 35.95 -0.21 -56.89
CA ARG A 48 37.14 -0.98 -57.23
C ARG A 48 37.83 -0.30 -58.41
N LYS A 49 39.15 -0.10 -58.33
CA LYS A 49 39.95 0.36 -59.47
C LYS A 49 40.08 -0.74 -60.53
N ILE A 50 39.93 -0.39 -61.79
CA ILE A 50 40.08 -1.28 -62.95
C ILE A 50 40.88 -0.53 -64.02
N GLY A 51 42.15 -0.86 -64.20
CA GLY A 51 43.07 -0.08 -65.04
C GLY A 51 43.16 1.37 -64.53
N ASP A 52 43.00 2.33 -65.45
CA ASP A 52 42.92 3.77 -65.15
C ASP A 52 41.51 4.23 -64.71
N GLY A 53 40.54 3.31 -64.69
CA GLY A 53 39.15 3.59 -64.32
C GLY A 53 38.73 3.11 -62.92
N GLU A 54 37.51 3.47 -62.54
CA GLU A 54 36.85 3.12 -61.29
C GLU A 54 35.49 2.48 -61.58
N LEU A 55 35.30 1.25 -61.10
CA LEU A 55 34.01 0.56 -61.08
C LEU A 55 33.33 0.80 -59.74
N VAL A 56 32.14 1.40 -59.79
CA VAL A 56 31.28 1.60 -58.62
C VAL A 56 30.05 0.70 -58.74
N VAL A 57 29.80 -0.09 -57.70
CA VAL A 57 28.61 -0.93 -57.54
C VAL A 57 27.83 -0.41 -56.34
N GLY A 58 26.52 -0.26 -56.49
CA GLY A 58 25.62 0.22 -55.45
C GLY A 58 24.38 -0.64 -55.31
N VAL A 59 23.94 -0.87 -54.08
CA VAL A 59 22.65 -1.51 -53.77
C VAL A 59 21.79 -0.55 -52.94
N GLY A 60 20.51 -0.42 -53.31
CA GLY A 60 19.54 0.38 -52.56
C GLY A 60 19.22 -0.29 -51.23
N GLN A 61 19.07 0.51 -50.17
CA GLN A 61 18.81 0.03 -48.81
C GLN A 61 17.34 0.24 -48.38
N ALA A 62 16.41 0.41 -49.33
CA ALA A 62 14.98 0.65 -49.03
C ALA A 62 14.40 -0.43 -48.12
N ASP A 63 14.55 -1.70 -48.50
CA ASP A 63 14.03 -2.83 -47.73
C ASP A 63 14.64 -2.91 -46.32
N VAL A 64 15.91 -2.51 -46.17
CA VAL A 64 16.60 -2.49 -44.88
C VAL A 64 16.09 -1.35 -44.01
N ASP A 65 15.92 -0.16 -44.59
CA ASP A 65 15.40 1.02 -43.89
C ASP A 65 13.95 0.80 -43.45
N ASP A 66 13.11 0.19 -44.30
CA ASP A 66 11.73 -0.20 -43.99
C ASP A 66 11.67 -1.26 -42.89
N ALA A 67 12.47 -2.32 -43.00
CA ALA A 67 12.54 -3.36 -41.96
C ALA A 67 12.99 -2.82 -40.59
N VAL A 68 13.98 -1.91 -40.57
CA VAL A 68 14.41 -1.23 -39.33
C VAL A 68 13.31 -0.33 -38.79
N GLY A 69 12.58 0.37 -39.67
CA GLY A 69 11.43 1.21 -39.29
C GLY A 69 10.32 0.40 -38.65
N ASP A 70 9.95 -0.73 -39.25
CA ASP A 70 8.91 -1.63 -38.74
C ASP A 70 9.31 -2.32 -37.43
N LEU A 71 10.59 -2.72 -37.32
CA LEU A 71 11.14 -3.23 -36.07
C LEU A 71 11.03 -2.17 -34.96
N ARG A 72 11.45 -0.93 -35.23
CA ARG A 72 11.37 0.17 -34.27
C ARG A 72 9.92 0.46 -33.85
N ARG A 73 8.99 0.51 -34.80
CA ARG A 73 7.55 0.72 -34.51
C ARG A 73 7.00 -0.39 -33.63
N THR A 74 7.29 -1.64 -33.97
CA THR A 74 6.84 -2.81 -33.20
C THR A 74 7.39 -2.78 -31.78
N PHE A 75 8.70 -2.49 -31.61
CA PHE A 75 9.30 -2.33 -30.30
C PHE A 75 8.66 -1.21 -29.47
N LEU A 76 8.37 -0.06 -30.09
CA LEU A 76 7.70 1.06 -29.40
C LEU A 76 6.30 0.67 -28.95
N LEU A 77 5.53 0.00 -29.81
CA LEU A 77 4.17 -0.46 -29.47
C LEU A 77 4.18 -1.47 -28.33
N ILE A 78 5.05 -2.50 -28.40
CA ILE A 78 5.19 -3.50 -27.33
C ILE A 78 5.60 -2.83 -26.02
N SER A 79 6.58 -1.93 -26.07
CA SER A 79 7.07 -1.21 -24.88
C SER A 79 5.98 -0.34 -24.26
N ALA A 80 5.21 0.39 -25.09
CA ALA A 80 4.09 1.20 -24.63
C ALA A 80 2.99 0.33 -23.99
N CYS A 81 2.61 -0.79 -24.61
CA CYS A 81 1.66 -1.74 -24.06
C CYS A 81 2.14 -2.32 -22.72
N ALA A 82 3.41 -2.71 -22.63
CA ALA A 82 4.00 -3.22 -21.39
C ALA A 82 3.98 -2.17 -20.26
N LEU A 83 4.31 -0.92 -20.56
CA LEU A 83 4.25 0.18 -19.59
C LEU A 83 2.82 0.43 -19.11
N VAL A 84 1.83 0.47 -20.01
CA VAL A 84 0.42 0.64 -19.65
C VAL A 84 -0.04 -0.53 -18.78
N LEU A 85 0.30 -1.77 -19.15
CA LEU A 85 -0.06 -2.95 -18.37
C LEU A 85 0.54 -2.92 -16.96
N MET A 86 1.82 -2.53 -16.86
CA MET A 86 2.51 -2.40 -15.57
C MET A 86 1.88 -1.30 -14.71
N ALA A 87 1.57 -0.14 -15.31
CA ALA A 87 0.93 0.97 -14.61
C ALA A 87 -0.48 0.60 -14.11
N VAL A 88 -1.30 -0.04 -14.96
CA VAL A 88 -2.65 -0.50 -14.58
C VAL A 88 -2.57 -1.55 -13.48
N THR A 89 -1.68 -2.54 -13.61
CA THR A 89 -1.52 -3.60 -12.61
C THR A 89 -1.06 -3.02 -11.29
N GLY A 90 -0.05 -2.15 -11.29
CA GLY A 90 0.45 -1.47 -10.10
C GLY A 90 -0.62 -0.60 -9.44
N TYR A 91 -1.35 0.19 -10.23
CA TYR A 91 -2.46 1.02 -9.74
C TYR A 91 -3.55 0.17 -9.07
N VAL A 92 -3.97 -0.93 -9.71
CA VAL A 92 -4.98 -1.84 -9.17
C VAL A 92 -4.49 -2.51 -7.88
N LEU A 93 -3.22 -2.94 -7.83
CA LEU A 93 -2.64 -3.58 -6.65
C LEU A 93 -2.59 -2.62 -5.46
N VAL A 94 -2.07 -1.40 -5.67
CA VAL A 94 -1.97 -0.36 -4.63
C VAL A 94 -3.35 0.03 -4.12
N ARG A 95 -4.30 0.30 -5.03
CA ARG A 95 -5.65 0.70 -4.62
C ARG A 95 -6.38 -0.41 -3.86
N ARG A 96 -6.12 -1.68 -4.22
CA ARG A 96 -6.70 -2.83 -3.50
C ARG A 96 -6.05 -3.05 -2.14
N SER A 97 -4.76 -2.74 -1.98
CA SER A 97 -4.05 -2.88 -0.71
C SER A 97 -4.33 -1.73 0.26
N THR A 98 -4.64 -0.52 -0.22
CA THR A 98 -4.94 0.65 0.63
C THR A 98 -6.42 0.83 0.97
N ARG A 99 -7.35 0.30 0.17
CA ARG A 99 -8.80 0.34 0.47
C ARG A 99 -9.19 -0.13 1.90
N PRO A 100 -8.57 -1.16 2.50
CA PRO A 100 -8.86 -1.54 3.88
C PRO A 100 -8.53 -0.44 4.91
N LEU A 101 -7.65 0.51 4.59
CA LEU A 101 -7.30 1.62 5.48
C LEU A 101 -8.38 2.70 5.50
N GLU A 102 -9.08 2.94 4.39
CA GLU A 102 -10.25 3.83 4.34
C GLU A 102 -11.38 3.31 5.26
N GLU A 103 -11.47 1.99 5.44
CA GLU A 103 -12.46 1.36 6.34
C GLU A 103 -12.08 1.51 7.84
N VAL A 104 -10.84 1.92 8.17
CA VAL A 104 -10.39 2.13 9.56
C VAL A 104 -10.88 3.47 10.13
N GLU A 105 -11.23 4.46 9.29
CA GLU A 105 -11.80 5.74 9.77
C GLU A 105 -13.10 5.54 10.57
N ALA A 106 -13.89 4.49 10.26
CA ALA A 106 -15.11 4.18 10.99
C ALA A 106 -14.83 3.65 12.41
N ILE A 107 -13.71 2.95 12.62
CA ILE A 107 -13.31 2.42 13.94
C ILE A 107 -12.87 3.58 14.86
N ALA A 108 -12.25 4.62 14.30
CA ALA A 108 -11.87 5.83 15.04
C ALA A 108 -13.09 6.61 15.58
N ALA A 109 -14.29 6.38 15.04
CA ALA A 109 -15.53 6.99 15.50
C ALA A 109 -16.11 6.35 16.79
N GLY A 110 -15.44 5.33 17.36
CA GLY A 110 -15.76 4.77 18.67
C GLY A 110 -16.58 3.47 18.65
N ASP A 111 -16.91 2.93 17.47
CA ASP A 111 -17.49 1.60 17.34
C ASP A 111 -16.37 0.55 17.24
N LEU A 112 -15.90 0.09 18.40
CA LEU A 112 -14.87 -0.93 18.50
C LEU A 112 -15.33 -2.28 17.93
N SER A 113 -16.65 -2.52 17.77
CA SER A 113 -17.21 -3.80 17.32
C SER A 113 -16.95 -4.08 15.83
N GLN A 114 -16.63 -3.06 15.05
CA GLN A 114 -16.18 -3.24 13.68
C GLN A 114 -14.79 -3.88 13.64
N ARG A 115 -14.59 -4.73 12.62
CA ARG A 115 -13.34 -5.44 12.37
C ARG A 115 -12.84 -5.13 10.97
N VAL A 116 -11.53 -5.04 10.82
CA VAL A 116 -10.89 -4.84 9.52
C VAL A 116 -10.93 -6.18 8.75
N PRO A 117 -11.47 -6.22 7.51
CA PRO A 117 -11.59 -7.45 6.75
C PRO A 117 -10.21 -7.96 6.28
N VAL A 118 -9.89 -9.22 6.61
CA VAL A 118 -8.67 -9.88 6.15
C VAL A 118 -8.89 -10.48 4.75
N ARG A 119 -8.68 -9.66 3.71
CA ARG A 119 -8.93 -10.06 2.31
C ARG A 119 -7.87 -11.00 1.73
N VAL A 120 -6.60 -10.83 2.11
CA VAL A 120 -5.47 -11.64 1.62
C VAL A 120 -4.66 -12.16 2.82
N PRO A 121 -4.98 -13.36 3.34
CA PRO A 121 -4.23 -13.98 4.43
C PRO A 121 -2.75 -14.16 4.06
N GLY A 122 -1.84 -13.84 4.98
CA GLY A 122 -0.39 -13.98 4.79
C GLY A 122 0.29 -12.82 4.04
N SER A 123 -0.45 -11.83 3.53
CA SER A 123 0.14 -10.56 3.07
C SER A 123 0.50 -9.66 4.25
N GLU A 124 1.44 -8.73 4.08
CA GLU A 124 1.81 -7.74 5.10
C GLU A 124 0.58 -6.96 5.61
N VAL A 125 -0.29 -6.55 4.69
CA VAL A 125 -1.56 -5.86 5.00
C VAL A 125 -2.53 -6.79 5.76
N GLY A 126 -2.61 -8.07 5.40
CA GLY A 126 -3.44 -9.05 6.10
C GLY A 126 -2.95 -9.35 7.52
N ASN A 127 -1.63 -9.42 7.72
CA ASN A 127 -1.03 -9.59 9.04
C ASN A 127 -1.27 -8.37 9.93
N LEU A 128 -1.15 -7.16 9.37
CA LEU A 128 -1.49 -5.91 10.07
C LEU A 128 -2.98 -5.86 10.46
N ALA A 129 -3.88 -6.22 9.55
CA ALA A 129 -5.33 -6.29 9.84
C ALA A 129 -5.64 -7.28 10.97
N THR A 130 -4.95 -8.43 10.99
CA THR A 130 -5.09 -9.44 12.05
C THR A 130 -4.58 -8.93 13.40
N ALA A 131 -3.42 -8.27 13.41
CA ALA A 131 -2.85 -7.67 14.62
C ALA A 131 -3.76 -6.56 15.18
N LEU A 132 -4.31 -5.71 14.31
CA LEU A 132 -5.25 -4.65 14.70
C LEU A 132 -6.55 -5.22 15.29
N ASN A 133 -7.15 -6.22 14.65
CA ASN A 133 -8.35 -6.89 15.18
C ASN A 133 -8.08 -7.55 16.55
N THR A 134 -6.87 -8.08 16.77
CA THR A 134 -6.47 -8.64 18.06
C THR A 134 -6.40 -7.55 19.14
N MET A 135 -5.80 -6.40 18.82
CA MET A 135 -5.74 -5.25 19.73
C MET A 135 -7.15 -4.73 20.06
N LEU A 136 -8.05 -4.62 19.07
CA LEU A 136 -9.44 -4.21 19.28
C LEU A 136 -10.17 -5.16 20.24
N GLY A 137 -10.01 -6.47 20.07
CA GLY A 137 -10.61 -7.46 20.99
C GLY A 137 -10.06 -7.36 22.43
N GLN A 138 -8.78 -7.04 22.59
CA GLN A 138 -8.19 -6.79 23.92
C GLN A 138 -8.79 -5.53 24.57
N ILE A 139 -8.99 -4.46 23.79
CA ILE A 139 -9.59 -3.21 24.27
C ILE A 139 -11.05 -3.45 24.70
N GLU A 140 -11.85 -4.12 23.88
CA GLU A 140 -13.24 -4.49 24.24
C GLU A 140 -13.29 -5.30 25.54
N SER A 141 -12.45 -6.32 25.64
CA SER A 141 -12.36 -7.17 26.85
C SER A 141 -12.00 -6.35 28.09
N ALA A 142 -11.09 -5.38 27.95
CA ALA A 142 -10.70 -4.49 29.05
C ALA A 142 -11.85 -3.56 29.47
N PHE A 143 -12.63 -3.02 28.52
CA PHE A 143 -13.80 -2.19 28.83
C PHE A 143 -14.91 -3.00 29.50
N GLU A 144 -15.18 -4.23 29.05
CA GLU A 144 -16.16 -5.12 29.69
C GLU A 144 -15.74 -5.50 31.11
N ALA A 145 -14.46 -5.83 31.31
CA ALA A 145 -13.89 -6.12 32.63
C ALA A 145 -13.99 -4.92 33.58
N ARG A 146 -13.78 -3.70 33.06
CA ARG A 146 -13.96 -2.47 33.85
C ARG A 146 -15.42 -2.23 34.21
N ALA A 147 -16.34 -2.36 33.25
CA ALA A 147 -17.77 -2.15 33.48
C ALA A 147 -18.34 -3.15 34.50
N THR A 148 -17.91 -4.42 34.45
CA THR A 148 -18.28 -5.43 35.45
C THR A 148 -17.72 -5.12 36.84
N SER A 149 -16.46 -4.68 36.91
CA SER A 149 -15.83 -4.24 38.16
C SER A 149 -16.54 -3.04 38.80
N GLU A 150 -16.90 -2.03 38.00
CA GLU A 150 -17.63 -0.85 38.48
C GLU A 150 -19.03 -1.21 39.00
N ARG A 151 -19.75 -2.12 38.32
CA ARG A 151 -21.05 -2.62 38.80
C ARG A 151 -20.92 -3.37 40.12
N GLN A 152 -19.89 -4.21 40.28
CA GLN A 152 -19.63 -4.90 41.54
C GLN A 152 -19.31 -3.90 42.67
N ALA A 153 -18.45 -2.91 42.40
CA ALA A 153 -18.07 -1.89 43.37
C ALA A 153 -19.30 -1.12 43.88
N ARG A 154 -20.16 -0.64 42.97
CA ARG A 154 -21.42 0.04 43.34
C ARG A 154 -22.34 -0.87 44.16
N GLY A 155 -22.46 -2.14 43.79
CA GLY A 155 -23.26 -3.11 44.55
C GLY A 155 -22.73 -3.32 45.97
N SER A 156 -21.40 -3.41 46.13
CA SER A 156 -20.75 -3.54 47.44
C SER A 156 -20.93 -2.30 48.31
N GLU A 157 -20.83 -1.11 47.72
CA GLU A 157 -21.07 0.15 48.44
C GLU A 157 -22.51 0.22 48.98
N VAL A 158 -23.51 -0.11 48.16
CA VAL A 158 -24.92 -0.13 48.58
C VAL A 158 -25.14 -1.12 49.73
N ARG A 159 -24.57 -2.33 49.64
CA ARG A 159 -24.65 -3.33 50.71
C ARG A 159 -23.99 -2.84 51.99
N MET A 160 -22.83 -2.19 51.91
CA MET A 160 -22.11 -1.64 53.06
C MET A 160 -22.92 -0.53 53.75
N ARG A 161 -23.47 0.41 52.98
CA ARG A 161 -24.32 1.49 53.53
C ARG A 161 -25.55 0.93 54.25
N ARG A 162 -26.20 -0.09 53.68
CA ARG A 162 -27.34 -0.77 54.30
C ARG A 162 -26.94 -1.48 55.60
N PHE A 163 -25.85 -2.23 55.59
CA PHE A 163 -25.34 -2.90 56.79
C PHE A 163 -25.06 -1.91 57.93
N VAL A 164 -24.42 -0.78 57.63
CA VAL A 164 -24.14 0.27 58.64
C VAL A 164 -25.42 0.88 59.18
N ALA A 165 -26.41 1.15 58.33
CA ALA A 165 -27.71 1.67 58.75
C ALA A 165 -28.44 0.66 59.65
N ASP A 166 -28.53 -0.60 59.22
CA ASP A 166 -29.17 -1.67 59.97
C ASP A 166 -28.48 -1.87 61.33
N ALA A 167 -27.14 -1.94 61.36
CA ALA A 167 -26.38 -2.02 62.61
C ALA A 167 -26.60 -0.81 63.52
N SER A 168 -26.69 0.41 62.97
CA SER A 168 -26.97 1.62 63.74
C SER A 168 -28.36 1.60 64.37
N HIS A 169 -29.35 1.05 63.65
CA HIS A 169 -30.71 0.88 64.16
C HIS A 169 -30.77 -0.18 65.26
N GLU A 170 -30.14 -1.34 65.05
CA GLU A 170 -30.07 -2.43 66.02
C GLU A 170 -29.28 -2.06 67.28
N LEU A 171 -28.29 -1.17 67.20
CA LEU A 171 -27.52 -0.70 68.36
C LEU A 171 -28.20 0.44 69.13
N ARG A 172 -28.99 1.28 68.46
CA ARG A 172 -29.68 2.41 69.10
C ARG A 172 -30.65 1.94 70.18
N THR A 173 -31.45 0.91 69.87
CA THR A 173 -32.44 0.35 70.79
C THR A 173 -31.84 -0.15 72.12
N PRO A 174 -30.84 -1.05 72.14
CA PRO A 174 -30.22 -1.51 73.38
C PRO A 174 -29.46 -0.41 74.10
N LEU A 175 -28.80 0.52 73.39
CA LEU A 175 -28.10 1.65 74.02
C LEU A 175 -29.06 2.62 74.72
N THR A 176 -30.23 2.88 74.14
CA THR A 176 -31.27 3.68 74.80
C THR A 176 -31.74 3.03 76.09
N SER A 177 -31.94 1.70 76.11
CA SER A 177 -32.29 0.96 77.32
C SER A 177 -31.19 1.05 78.40
N ILE A 178 -29.92 0.82 78.04
CA ILE A 178 -28.78 0.93 78.97
C ILE A 178 -28.69 2.35 79.55
N ARG A 179 -28.84 3.37 78.71
CA ARG A 179 -28.84 4.77 79.16
C ARG A 179 -30.02 5.07 80.08
N GLY A 180 -31.21 4.55 79.77
CA GLY A 180 -32.39 4.67 80.62
C GLY A 180 -32.16 4.08 82.01
N TYR A 181 -31.57 2.88 82.09
CA TYR A 181 -31.19 2.26 83.38
C TYR A 181 -30.14 3.07 84.13
N ALA A 182 -29.10 3.57 83.45
CA ALA A 182 -28.05 4.38 84.08
C ALA A 182 -28.60 5.71 84.65
N GLU A 183 -29.55 6.34 83.96
CA GLU A 183 -30.20 7.58 84.41
C GLU A 183 -31.07 7.35 85.67
N LEU A 184 -31.82 6.23 85.71
CA LEU A 184 -32.59 5.81 86.88
C LEU A 184 -31.70 5.52 88.10
N PHE A 185 -30.58 4.81 87.88
CA PHE A 185 -29.57 4.58 88.93
C PHE A 185 -29.02 5.91 89.48
N ARG A 186 -28.76 6.90 88.62
CA ARG A 186 -28.24 8.22 89.02
C ARG A 186 -29.26 9.06 89.80
N GLN A 187 -30.56 8.87 89.56
CA GLN A 187 -31.66 9.57 90.26
C GLN A 187 -32.01 8.94 91.62
N GLY A 188 -31.27 7.92 92.08
CA GLY A 188 -31.47 7.29 93.39
C GLY A 188 -32.59 6.25 93.41
N ALA A 189 -33.13 5.85 92.24
CA ALA A 189 -34.04 4.72 92.12
C ALA A 189 -33.24 3.41 92.24
N THR A 190 -32.86 3.07 93.46
CA THR A 190 -32.47 1.70 93.77
C THR A 190 -33.71 0.83 93.62
N PRO A 191 -33.69 -0.26 92.83
CA PRO A 191 -34.62 -1.33 93.07
C PRO A 191 -34.32 -1.76 94.49
N ALA A 192 -35.30 -1.61 95.38
CA ALA A 192 -35.21 -2.19 96.70
C ALA A 192 -35.00 -3.71 96.50
N VAL A 193 -33.76 -4.17 96.57
CA VAL A 193 -33.41 -5.57 96.89
C VAL A 193 -33.71 -5.76 98.37
N ARG A 194 -34.96 -5.50 98.74
CA ARG A 194 -35.50 -5.65 100.08
C ARG A 194 -36.56 -6.71 99.99
N LYS A 195 -36.11 -7.96 100.08
CA LYS A 195 -36.62 -9.02 100.97
C LYS A 195 -36.08 -10.37 100.50
N LEU A 196 -35.01 -10.83 101.16
CA LEU A 196 -34.74 -12.24 101.48
C LEU A 196 -33.64 -12.28 102.55
N ALA A 197 -33.93 -11.62 103.67
CA ALA A 197 -33.29 -11.84 104.96
C ALA A 197 -34.43 -11.80 106.00
N ALA A 198 -35.30 -12.82 105.94
CA ALA A 198 -36.26 -13.20 106.98
C ALA A 198 -37.04 -14.43 106.49
N GLN A 199 -36.44 -15.61 106.63
CA GLN A 199 -37.03 -16.79 107.25
C GLN A 199 -35.92 -17.76 107.59
#